data_AF-A0A699WXT9-F1
#
_entry.id   AF-A0A699WXT9-F1
#
_cell.length_a   1.000
_cell.length_b   1.000
_cell.length_c   1.000
_cell.angle_alpha   90.00
_cell.angle_beta   90.00
_cell.angle_gamma   90.00
#
_symmetry.space_group_name_H-M   'P 1'
#
loop_
_entity.id
_entity.type
_entity.pdbx_description
1 polymer ?
#
loop_
_entity_poly.entity_id
_entity_poly.type
_entity_poly.pdbx_seq_one_letter_code
_entity_poly.pdbx_strand_id
1 'polypeptide(L)'
;ALLGSETKLRKLVRTELIADAQTYGDDRRSPIVERAEAKALSENELMPTEPVTVVLSEKGWVRCAKGHDIDATGLSYKAGDGFKAAAAGRSNQFAVFIDSTGRSYSLAAHT
;
A
#
# COMPACT_ATOMS: atom_id res chain seq x y z
N ALA A 1 -17.52 -2.31 64.67
CA ALA A 1 -18.17 -1.24 63.88
C ALA A 1 -17.79 -1.23 62.40
N LEU A 2 -16.55 -1.59 62.02
CA LEU A 2 -16.13 -1.66 60.61
C LEU A 2 -16.67 -2.91 59.89
N LEU A 3 -16.49 -4.10 60.48
CA LEU A 3 -16.93 -5.39 59.93
C LEU A 3 -18.47 -5.55 59.86
N GLY A 4 -19.23 -4.67 60.51
CA GLY A 4 -20.70 -4.68 60.52
C GLY A 4 -21.33 -3.68 59.54
N SER A 5 -20.53 -3.00 58.71
CA SER A 5 -21.02 -2.01 57.76
C SER A 5 -20.27 -2.14 56.43
N GLU A 6 -20.94 -2.69 55.43
CA GLU A 6 -20.39 -2.90 54.09
C GLU A 6 -19.88 -1.59 53.47
N THR A 7 -20.59 -0.48 53.69
CA THR A 7 -20.19 0.85 53.21
C THR A 7 -18.84 1.28 53.78
N LYS A 8 -18.58 1.00 55.07
CA LYS A 8 -17.32 1.35 55.73
C LYS A 8 -16.17 0.46 55.23
N LEU A 9 -16.44 -0.82 54.99
CA LEU A 9 -15.48 -1.75 54.43
C LEU A 9 -15.07 -1.34 53.00
N ARG A 10 -16.04 -1.03 52.12
CA ARG A 10 -15.77 -0.52 50.76
C ARG A 10 -14.95 0.77 50.77
N LYS A 11 -15.22 1.66 51.73
CA LYS A 11 -14.45 2.91 51.89
C LYS A 11 -13.00 2.64 52.29
N LEU A 12 -12.77 1.70 53.21
CA LEU A 12 -11.41 1.28 53.59
C LEU A 12 -10.66 0.72 52.38
N VAL A 13 -11.23 -0.27 51.69
CA VAL A 13 -10.62 -0.90 50.51
C VAL A 13 -10.30 0.12 49.42
N ARG A 14 -11.20 1.07 49.15
CA ARG A 14 -10.94 2.17 48.19
C ARG A 14 -9.72 3.00 48.61
N THR A 15 -9.59 3.27 49.90
CA THR A 15 -8.52 4.13 50.43
C THR A 15 -7.17 3.43 50.31
N GLU A 16 -7.12 2.14 50.64
CA GLU A 16 -5.95 1.28 50.46
C GLU A 16 -5.52 1.21 48.98
N LEU A 17 -6.46 0.94 48.06
CA LEU A 17 -6.16 0.89 46.62
C LEU A 17 -5.59 2.20 46.06
N ILE A 18 -6.06 3.36 46.55
CA ILE A 18 -5.52 4.66 46.12
C ILE A 18 -4.11 4.88 46.67
N ALA A 19 -3.86 4.51 47.93
CA ALA A 19 -2.55 4.63 48.55
C ALA A 19 -1.53 3.70 47.85
N ASP A 20 -1.92 2.48 47.52
CA ASP A 20 -1.09 1.53 46.80
C ASP A 20 -0.80 2.02 45.38
N ALA A 21 -1.80 2.56 44.67
CA ALA A 21 -1.61 3.13 43.34
C ALA A 21 -0.62 4.31 43.34
N GLN A 22 -0.56 5.10 44.42
CA GLN A 22 0.42 6.19 44.55
C GLN A 22 1.81 5.69 44.94
N THR A 23 1.89 4.68 45.81
CA THR A 23 3.16 4.16 46.32
C THR A 23 3.89 3.30 45.29
N TYR A 24 3.13 2.54 44.50
CA TYR A 24 3.67 1.52 43.59
C TYR A 24 3.31 1.73 42.12
N GLY A 25 2.49 2.73 41.80
CA GLY A 25 2.15 3.05 40.41
C GLY A 25 3.29 3.73 39.66
N ASP A 26 3.37 3.47 38.36
CA ASP A 26 4.21 4.20 37.43
C ASP A 26 3.43 4.59 36.16
N ASP A 27 4.01 5.48 35.37
CA ASP A 27 3.41 5.88 34.09
C ASP A 27 3.44 4.72 33.08
N ARG A 28 2.41 4.68 32.24
CA ARG A 28 2.30 3.66 31.19
C ARG A 28 3.47 3.75 30.21
N ARG A 29 4.29 2.70 30.18
CA ARG A 29 5.46 2.61 29.27
C ARG A 29 5.09 2.27 27.82
N SER A 30 3.97 1.59 27.61
CA SER A 30 3.48 1.17 26.29
C SER A 30 2.33 2.08 25.80
N PRO A 31 2.60 3.07 24.94
CA PRO A 31 1.56 3.91 24.38
C PRO A 31 0.65 3.10 23.46
N ILE A 32 -0.63 3.46 23.44
CA ILE A 32 -1.59 2.90 22.49
C ILE A 32 -1.41 3.66 21.17
N VAL A 33 -0.95 2.96 20.15
CA VAL A 33 -0.72 3.52 18.81
C VAL A 33 -1.45 2.68 17.80
N GLU A 34 -2.34 3.29 17.03
CA GLU A 34 -3.00 2.64 15.91
C GLU A 34 -2.00 2.49 14.74
N ARG A 35 -1.94 1.29 14.19
CA ARG A 35 -1.11 0.93 13.04
C ARG A 35 -1.97 0.09 12.10
N ALA A 36 -1.71 0.20 10.80
CA ALA A 36 -2.24 -0.77 9.85
C ALA A 36 -1.71 -2.17 10.20
N GLU A 37 -2.52 -3.20 9.96
CA GLU A 37 -2.09 -4.58 10.11
C GLU A 37 -0.83 -4.85 9.27
N ALA A 38 0.14 -5.54 9.87
CA ALA A 38 1.32 -5.97 9.15
C ALA A 38 0.92 -6.98 8.07
N LYS A 39 1.30 -6.70 6.82
CA LYS A 39 1.11 -7.59 5.68
C LYS A 39 2.47 -8.05 5.16
N ALA A 40 2.57 -9.33 4.80
CA ALA A 40 3.75 -9.84 4.11
C ALA A 40 3.85 -9.17 2.74
N LEU A 41 5.05 -8.70 2.39
CA LEU A 41 5.32 -8.17 1.06
C LEU A 41 5.37 -9.32 0.05
N SER A 42 4.78 -9.12 -1.11
CA SER A 42 4.94 -10.04 -2.25
C SER A 42 6.26 -9.80 -2.98
N GLU A 43 6.77 -10.78 -3.73
CA GLU A 43 8.00 -10.62 -4.53
C GLU A 43 7.90 -9.43 -5.52
N ASN A 44 6.72 -9.17 -6.07
CA ASN A 44 6.48 -8.02 -6.95
C ASN A 44 6.61 -6.67 -6.25
N GLU A 45 6.28 -6.59 -4.96
CA GLU A 45 6.44 -5.36 -4.16
C GLU A 45 7.90 -5.12 -3.76
N LEU A 46 8.73 -6.16 -3.81
CA LEU A 46 10.18 -6.08 -3.58
C LEU A 46 10.94 -5.63 -4.85
N MET A 47 10.32 -5.72 -6.02
CA MET A 47 10.95 -5.30 -7.28
C MET A 47 11.13 -3.77 -7.34
N PRO A 48 12.25 -3.27 -7.90
CA PRO A 48 12.44 -1.85 -8.15
C PRO A 48 11.28 -1.26 -8.94
N THR A 49 10.71 -0.19 -8.38
CA THR A 49 9.56 0.51 -8.95
C THR A 49 10.04 1.73 -9.73
N GLU A 50 10.26 1.55 -11.04
CA GLU A 50 10.67 2.61 -11.96
C GLU A 50 9.44 3.18 -12.69
N PRO A 51 9.39 4.49 -12.97
CA PRO A 51 8.39 5.06 -13.87
C PRO A 51 8.61 4.51 -15.29
N VAL A 52 7.56 4.00 -15.90
CA VAL A 52 7.59 3.47 -17.27
C VAL A 52 6.39 3.96 -18.07
N THR A 53 6.54 4.02 -19.38
CA THR A 53 5.47 4.31 -20.33
C THR A 53 5.38 3.17 -21.34
N VAL A 54 4.22 2.51 -21.36
CA VAL A 54 3.92 1.46 -22.33
C VAL A 54 3.35 2.11 -23.58
N VAL A 55 3.93 1.84 -24.74
CA VAL A 55 3.51 2.40 -26.04
C VAL A 55 3.03 1.28 -26.96
N LEU A 56 1.83 1.48 -27.51
CA LEU A 56 1.18 0.61 -28.49
C LEU A 56 1.16 1.31 -29.85
N SER A 57 1.58 0.59 -30.89
CA SER A 57 1.50 1.05 -32.28
C SER A 57 0.17 0.68 -32.95
N GLU A 58 -0.10 1.30 -34.09
CA GLU A 58 -1.30 1.00 -34.90
C GLU A 58 -1.31 -0.46 -35.39
N LYS A 59 -0.15 -1.01 -35.75
CA LYS A 59 0.03 -2.41 -36.14
C LYS A 59 0.18 -3.39 -34.97
N GLY A 60 -0.04 -2.96 -33.74
CA GLY A 60 -0.05 -3.82 -32.56
C GLY A 60 1.32 -4.16 -31.99
N TRP A 61 2.37 -3.41 -32.33
CA TRP A 61 3.66 -3.53 -31.67
C TRP A 61 3.62 -2.83 -30.31
N VAL A 62 4.11 -3.51 -29.28
CA VAL A 62 4.18 -2.98 -27.91
C VAL A 62 5.64 -2.79 -27.54
N ARG A 63 5.96 -1.68 -26.88
CA ARG A 63 7.27 -1.45 -26.25
C ARG A 63 7.10 -0.75 -24.91
N CYS A 64 8.03 -1.01 -23.99
CA CYS A 64 8.13 -0.32 -22.73
C CYS A 64 9.30 0.66 -22.80
N ALA A 65 9.05 1.91 -22.40
CA ALA A 65 10.06 2.95 -22.40
C ALA A 65 10.18 3.55 -20.98
N LYS A 66 11.39 3.94 -20.58
CA LYS A 66 11.68 4.38 -19.20
C LYS A 66 11.34 5.85 -19.00
N GLY A 67 10.65 6.17 -17.90
CA GLY A 67 10.18 7.51 -17.58
C GLY A 67 8.76 7.79 -18.08
N HIS A 68 8.19 8.90 -17.61
CA HIS A 68 6.88 9.40 -18.06
C HIS A 68 7.02 10.52 -19.10
N ASP A 69 8.20 11.11 -19.23
CA ASP A 69 8.49 12.24 -20.13
C ASP A 69 8.87 11.80 -21.55
N ILE A 70 8.19 10.77 -22.07
CA ILE A 70 8.51 10.18 -23.37
C ILE A 70 7.54 10.72 -24.41
N ASP A 71 8.07 11.31 -25.48
CA ASP A 71 7.28 11.61 -26.65
C ASP A 71 6.98 10.32 -27.43
N ALA A 72 5.85 9.70 -27.11
CA ALA A 72 5.42 8.48 -27.79
C ALA A 72 5.10 8.70 -29.27
N THR A 73 4.69 9.91 -29.68
CA THR A 73 4.34 10.21 -31.08
C THR A 73 5.57 10.31 -31.96
N GLY A 74 6.67 10.85 -31.43
CA GLY A 74 7.95 11.00 -32.12
C GLY A 74 8.86 9.77 -32.14
N LEU A 75 8.41 8.63 -31.59
CA LEU A 75 9.22 7.40 -31.60
C LEU A 75 9.39 6.82 -33.01
N SER A 76 10.48 6.09 -33.23
CA SER A 76 10.68 5.35 -34.48
C SER A 76 9.73 4.15 -34.58
N TYR A 77 8.87 4.17 -35.60
CA TYR A 77 7.94 3.09 -35.94
C TYR A 77 8.43 2.30 -37.16
N LYS A 78 7.88 1.10 -37.35
CA LYS A 78 8.16 0.29 -38.55
C LYS A 78 7.50 0.93 -39.78
N ALA A 79 7.89 0.51 -40.98
CA ALA A 79 7.35 1.05 -42.21
C ALA A 79 5.81 0.93 -42.27
N GLY A 80 5.15 2.07 -42.48
CA GLY A 80 3.69 2.19 -42.49
C GLY A 80 3.02 1.87 -41.15
N ASP A 81 3.74 1.95 -40.04
CA ASP A 81 3.21 1.88 -38.68
C ASP A 81 3.30 3.26 -38.02
N GLY A 82 2.54 3.46 -36.95
CA GLY A 82 2.45 4.73 -36.25
C GLY A 82 2.06 4.59 -34.79
N PHE A 83 2.01 5.72 -34.09
CA PHE A 83 1.53 5.78 -32.71
C PHE A 83 0.03 5.49 -32.63
N LYS A 84 -0.38 4.63 -31.69
CA LYS A 84 -1.80 4.40 -31.38
C LYS A 84 -2.18 4.84 -29.98
N ALA A 85 -1.43 4.42 -28.96
CA ALA A 85 -1.72 4.74 -27.57
C ALA A 85 -0.47 4.65 -26.69
N ALA A 86 -0.47 5.39 -25.59
CA ALA A 86 0.52 5.26 -24.52
C ALA A 86 -0.16 5.32 -23.15
N ALA A 87 0.41 4.59 -22.19
CA ALA A 87 -0.03 4.61 -20.80
C ALA A 87 1.17 4.69 -19.87
N ALA A 88 1.16 5.68 -18.98
CA ALA A 88 2.14 5.81 -17.91
C ALA A 88 1.80 4.85 -16.76
N GLY A 89 2.82 4.21 -16.19
CA GLY A 89 2.69 3.28 -15.09
C GLY A 89 4.01 3.09 -14.37
N ARG A 90 4.07 2.03 -13.57
CA ARG A 90 5.29 1.60 -12.87
C ARG A 90 5.71 0.20 -13.33
N SER A 91 7.02 -0.08 -13.30
CA SER A 91 7.60 -1.35 -13.73
C SER A 91 7.02 -2.59 -13.01
N ASN A 92 6.59 -2.43 -11.76
CA ASN A 92 5.99 -3.49 -10.95
C ASN A 92 4.47 -3.64 -11.17
N GLN A 93 3.87 -2.86 -12.06
CA GLN A 93 2.45 -2.98 -12.42
C GLN A 93 2.28 -3.80 -13.70
N PHE A 94 1.07 -4.33 -13.90
CA PHE A 94 0.70 -4.98 -15.15
C PHE A 94 0.31 -3.94 -16.21
N ALA A 95 0.79 -4.15 -17.43
CA ALA A 95 0.24 -3.53 -18.63
C ALA A 95 -0.97 -4.36 -19.09
N VAL A 96 -2.14 -3.71 -19.17
CA VAL A 96 -3.40 -4.38 -19.54
C VAL A 96 -3.84 -3.90 -20.93
N PHE A 97 -4.13 -4.87 -21.80
CA PHE A 97 -4.61 -4.65 -23.16
C PHE A 97 -6.03 -5.19 -23.29
N ILE A 98 -6.92 -4.43 -23.92
CA ILE A 98 -8.31 -4.83 -24.17
C ILE A 98 -8.51 -4.92 -25.67
N ASP A 99 -8.99 -6.07 -26.14
CA ASP A 99 -9.29 -6.28 -27.57
C ASP A 99 -10.73 -5.88 -27.93
N SER A 100 -11.04 -5.88 -29.23
CA SER A 100 -12.37 -5.54 -29.74
C SER A 100 -13.45 -6.56 -29.41
N THR A 101 -13.09 -7.75 -28.91
CA THR A 101 -14.02 -8.78 -28.46
C THR A 101 -14.37 -8.65 -26.98
N GLY A 102 -13.76 -7.68 -26.29
CA GLY A 102 -13.95 -7.44 -24.86
C GLY A 102 -13.06 -8.31 -23.96
N ARG A 103 -12.03 -8.96 -24.51
CA ARG A 103 -11.07 -9.74 -23.72
C ARG A 103 -9.92 -8.86 -23.24
N SER A 104 -9.48 -9.10 -22.01
CA SER A 104 -8.32 -8.44 -21.41
C SER A 104 -7.11 -9.36 -21.33
N TYR A 105 -5.94 -8.83 -21.61
CA TYR A 105 -4.65 -9.50 -21.52
C TYR A 105 -3.73 -8.68 -20.62
N SER A 106 -3.10 -9.31 -19.63
CA SER A 106 -2.18 -8.64 -18.70
C SER A 106 -0.76 -9.20 -18.86
N LEU A 107 0.22 -8.31 -19.00
CA LEU A 107 1.64 -8.64 -19.06
C LEU A 107 2.40 -7.79 -18.06
N ALA A 108 3.49 -8.31 -17.49
CA ALA A 108 4.35 -7.53 -16.63
C ALA A 108 4.97 -6.37 -17.43
N ALA A 109 4.95 -5.15 -16.87
CA ALA A 109 5.47 -3.97 -17.57
C ALA A 109 7.00 -3.95 -17.69
N HIS A 110 7.72 -4.79 -16.93
CA HIS A 110 9.18 -4.84 -16.84
C HIS A 110 9.83 -5.99 -17.64
N THR A 111 9.08 -6.73 -18.43
CA THR A 111 9.61 -7.78 -19.32
C THR A 111 10.05 -7.18 -20.65
#